data_AF-A0A1V6FC33-F1
#
_entry.id   AF-A0A1V6FC33-F1
#
_cell.length_a   1.000
_cell.length_b   1.000
_cell.length_c   1.000
_cell.angle_alpha   90.00
_cell.angle_beta   90.00
_cell.angle_gamma   90.00
#
_symmetry.space_group_name_H-M   'P 1'
#
loop_
_entity.id
_entity.type
_entity.pdbx_description
1 polymer ?
#
loop_
_entity_poly.entity_id
_entity_poly.type
_entity_poly.pdbx_seq_one_letter_code
_entity_poly.pdbx_strand_id
1 'polypeptide(L)'
;MKKVMKLRRYLTLLAMVAATFSGGLSSLREKTPLKTEAATIPPATVLYFQAEPYFYSSDFDHVSAYFWNDGGNSGYVEMTEIQINIYKVVAPLQSGASPADWTMLYFASFDTNGEKYTESPNLVWTGGKYNMYKLSTYSWVEYNESMVVISDTTPGINSGKVRIWVDRAGHYEYGYKYLLKVGIKYYQPTAYEKALVMGADGRYFPYYDLSLSELMASTAGTIDVVIVNDGAVIQESFTGTVYATGDNSKLWRIDNQDGISTNPLVFTKSKVQSRIFNTFFAKVLEGYLTCSNSGDNGYVAFGAFYNNLMAYTPANEHDMEGSLSDCTLKDFLSTDDYGTGIRESETSTNAESKLQRMRALYIAYYYGSQHRELDKANSATYVVVLSALIMIAFIGYTFFKRKVKHA
;
A
#
# COMPACT_ATOMS: atom_id res chain seq x y z
N MET A 1 -76.38 36.48 44.11
CA MET A 1 -76.56 35.07 43.69
C MET A 1 -76.79 34.91 42.17
N LYS A 2 -75.84 35.32 41.30
CA LYS A 2 -75.93 35.08 39.83
C LYS A 2 -74.65 34.49 39.19
N LYS A 3 -73.56 34.28 39.96
CA LYS A 3 -72.29 33.71 39.44
C LYS A 3 -72.14 32.19 39.62
N VAL A 4 -72.84 31.56 40.57
CA VAL A 4 -72.70 30.11 40.84
C VAL A 4 -73.52 29.23 39.85
N MET A 5 -74.55 29.79 39.21
CA MET A 5 -75.43 29.03 38.32
C MET A 5 -74.88 28.85 36.89
N LYS A 6 -73.91 29.67 36.46
CA LYS A 6 -73.24 29.53 35.15
C LYS A 6 -72.15 28.45 35.16
N LEU A 7 -71.49 28.20 36.29
CA LEU A 7 -70.40 27.22 36.39
C LEU A 7 -70.91 25.77 36.31
N ARG A 8 -72.09 25.48 36.89
CA ARG A 8 -72.70 24.13 36.83
C ARG A 8 -73.17 23.72 35.43
N ARG A 9 -73.58 24.66 34.57
CA ARG A 9 -74.02 24.37 33.19
C ARG A 9 -72.84 24.08 32.24
N TYR A 10 -71.67 24.66 32.48
CA TYR A 10 -70.46 24.36 31.69
C TYR A 10 -69.85 23.00 32.05
N LEU A 11 -69.89 22.61 33.33
CA LEU A 11 -69.40 21.30 33.79
C LEU A 11 -70.25 20.12 33.29
N THR A 12 -71.57 20.30 33.11
CA THR A 12 -72.42 19.25 32.51
C THR A 12 -72.24 19.15 30.99
N LEU A 13 -71.93 20.26 30.31
CA LEU A 13 -71.63 20.24 28.87
C LEU A 13 -70.27 19.60 28.57
N LEU A 14 -69.25 19.80 29.42
CA LEU A 14 -67.93 19.18 29.26
C LEU A 14 -67.97 17.65 29.48
N ALA A 15 -68.82 17.16 30.39
CA ALA A 15 -68.97 15.73 30.64
C ALA A 15 -69.69 14.99 29.49
N MET A 16 -70.60 15.64 28.76
CA MET A 16 -71.25 15.04 27.58
C MET A 16 -70.34 14.98 26.34
N VAL A 17 -69.41 15.94 26.19
CA VAL A 17 -68.41 15.90 25.10
C VAL A 17 -67.32 14.85 25.36
N ALA A 18 -66.98 14.60 26.63
CA ALA A 18 -66.05 13.53 26.99
C ALA A 18 -66.62 12.11 26.79
N ALA A 19 -67.94 11.93 26.92
CA ALA A 19 -68.61 10.64 26.72
C ALA A 19 -68.96 10.32 25.25
N THR A 20 -68.82 11.28 24.33
CA THR A 20 -69.09 11.07 22.90
C THR A 20 -67.83 10.81 22.07
N PHE A 21 -66.63 10.98 22.64
CA PHE A 21 -65.36 10.58 22.02
C PHE A 21 -64.83 9.21 22.47
N SER A 22 -65.44 8.56 23.46
CA SER A 22 -65.04 7.23 23.93
C SER A 22 -65.79 6.06 23.26
N GLY A 23 -66.74 6.33 22.37
CA GLY A 23 -67.57 5.31 21.70
C GLY A 23 -67.31 5.11 20.20
N GLY A 24 -66.26 5.70 19.62
CA GLY A 24 -66.09 5.85 18.17
C GLY A 24 -64.77 5.39 17.56
N LEU A 25 -64.07 4.43 18.18
CA LEU A 25 -62.81 3.87 17.64
C LEU A 25 -62.78 2.33 17.73
N SER A 26 -63.89 1.69 17.37
CA SER A 26 -63.99 0.22 17.30
C SER A 26 -64.42 -0.27 15.91
N SER A 27 -63.94 0.35 14.83
CA SER A 27 -64.20 -0.17 13.46
C SER A 27 -63.23 0.26 12.36
N LEU A 28 -62.06 0.81 12.66
CA LEU A 28 -60.99 0.85 11.67
C LEU A 28 -60.22 -0.46 11.77
N ARG A 29 -60.75 -1.44 11.03
CA ARG A 29 -60.05 -2.56 10.39
C ARG A 29 -58.55 -2.48 10.69
N GLU A 30 -58.04 -3.36 11.55
CA GLU A 30 -56.61 -3.68 11.51
C GLU A 30 -56.30 -3.91 10.04
N LYS A 31 -55.62 -2.95 9.40
CA LYS A 31 -54.73 -3.33 8.32
C LYS A 31 -53.83 -4.32 9.01
N THR A 32 -54.02 -5.59 8.68
CA THR A 32 -53.07 -6.66 8.93
C THR A 32 -51.71 -5.99 8.78
N PRO A 33 -50.84 -5.96 9.82
CA PRO A 33 -49.52 -5.43 9.62
C PRO A 33 -49.01 -6.12 8.36
N LEU A 34 -48.58 -5.32 7.38
CA LEU A 34 -47.79 -5.87 6.29
C LEU A 34 -46.61 -6.50 7.00
N LYS A 35 -46.73 -7.80 7.29
CA LYS A 35 -45.63 -8.68 7.58
C LYS A 35 -44.87 -8.62 6.26
N THR A 36 -43.92 -7.70 6.18
CA THR A 36 -42.82 -7.85 5.25
C THR A 36 -42.25 -9.19 5.64
N GLU A 37 -42.66 -10.26 4.94
CA GLU A 37 -42.22 -11.60 5.26
C GLU A 37 -40.70 -11.55 5.20
N ALA A 38 -40.08 -11.70 6.37
CA ALA A 38 -38.66 -11.90 6.50
C ALA A 38 -38.24 -12.91 5.42
N ALA A 39 -37.31 -12.54 4.54
CA ALA A 39 -36.78 -13.52 3.62
C ALA A 39 -36.08 -14.56 4.49
N THR A 40 -36.53 -15.79 4.34
CA THR A 40 -35.89 -16.91 5.01
C THR A 40 -34.47 -17.07 4.48
N ILE A 41 -33.53 -17.54 5.29
CA ILE A 41 -32.12 -17.70 4.90
C ILE A 41 -31.89 -19.17 4.54
N PRO A 42 -31.76 -19.50 3.25
CA PRO A 42 -31.51 -20.88 2.85
C PRO A 42 -30.22 -21.42 3.46
N PRO A 43 -30.16 -22.72 3.76
CA PRO A 43 -28.89 -23.38 4.03
C PRO A 43 -27.89 -23.16 2.89
N ALA A 44 -26.60 -23.14 3.22
CA ALA A 44 -25.50 -22.81 2.31
C ALA A 44 -25.49 -21.38 1.76
N THR A 45 -26.37 -20.48 2.24
CA THR A 45 -26.30 -19.06 1.90
C THR A 45 -25.02 -18.44 2.45
N VAL A 46 -24.26 -17.77 1.58
CA VAL A 46 -23.06 -17.02 1.99
C VAL A 46 -23.49 -15.65 2.48
N LEU A 47 -23.17 -15.35 3.72
CA LEU A 47 -23.41 -14.05 4.36
C LEU A 47 -22.10 -13.43 4.82
N TYR A 48 -22.08 -12.11 4.86
CA TYR A 48 -20.95 -11.32 5.31
C TYR A 48 -21.36 -10.37 6.43
N PHE A 49 -20.39 -10.01 7.26
CA PHE A 49 -20.56 -9.07 8.35
C PHE A 49 -19.40 -8.08 8.34
N GLN A 50 -19.70 -6.79 8.17
CA GLN A 50 -18.71 -5.73 8.34
C GLN A 50 -18.82 -5.18 9.76
N ALA A 51 -17.83 -5.52 10.58
CA ALA A 51 -17.68 -5.09 11.95
C ALA A 51 -17.15 -3.65 12.04
N GLU A 52 -17.33 -3.03 13.21
CA GLU A 52 -16.76 -1.73 13.56
C GLU A 52 -15.73 -1.91 14.69
N PRO A 53 -14.80 -0.97 14.92
CA PRO A 53 -13.75 -1.15 15.93
C PRO A 53 -14.25 -1.46 17.35
N TYR A 54 -15.42 -0.93 17.73
CA TYR A 54 -16.03 -1.20 19.04
C TYR A 54 -16.52 -2.65 19.19
N PHE A 55 -16.57 -3.42 18.09
CA PHE A 55 -16.99 -4.80 18.10
C PHE A 55 -15.92 -5.74 18.66
N TYR A 56 -14.71 -5.24 18.87
CA TYR A 56 -13.56 -5.99 19.35
C TYR A 56 -13.18 -5.58 20.77
N SER A 57 -12.97 -6.56 21.63
CA SER A 57 -12.32 -6.37 22.92
C SER A 57 -10.79 -6.36 22.76
N SER A 58 -10.06 -6.00 23.81
CA SER A 58 -8.60 -6.15 23.85
C SER A 58 -8.13 -7.59 23.69
N ASP A 59 -8.95 -8.55 24.14
CA ASP A 59 -8.67 -9.98 24.12
C ASP A 59 -9.53 -10.69 23.07
N PHE A 60 -9.83 -10.00 21.97
CA PHE A 60 -10.63 -10.52 20.85
C PHE A 60 -10.00 -11.81 20.27
N ASP A 61 -10.85 -12.80 20.01
CA ASP A 61 -10.46 -14.06 19.40
C ASP A 61 -11.13 -14.27 18.03
N HIS A 62 -12.46 -14.33 17.99
CA HIS A 62 -13.18 -14.60 16.75
C HIS A 62 -14.57 -13.95 16.70
N VAL A 63 -15.18 -13.96 15.51
CA VAL A 63 -16.58 -13.60 15.29
C VAL A 63 -17.35 -14.87 14.91
N SER A 64 -18.55 -15.02 15.46
CA SER A 64 -19.48 -16.09 15.11
C SER A 64 -20.84 -15.53 14.71
N ALA A 65 -21.53 -16.22 13.80
CA ALA A 65 -22.93 -15.97 13.49
C ALA A 65 -23.81 -16.97 14.26
N TYR A 66 -24.78 -16.47 15.02
CA TYR A 66 -25.80 -17.30 15.63
C TYR A 66 -27.02 -17.38 14.72
N PHE A 67 -27.40 -18.58 14.32
CA PHE A 67 -28.59 -18.82 13.52
C PHE A 67 -29.68 -19.45 14.38
N TRP A 68 -30.94 -19.09 14.15
CA TRP A 68 -32.07 -19.81 14.72
C TRP A 68 -33.28 -19.82 13.79
N ASN A 69 -34.13 -20.83 13.99
CA ASN A 69 -35.39 -20.98 13.26
C ASN A 69 -36.57 -21.18 14.23
N ASP A 70 -37.79 -21.06 13.71
CA ASP A 70 -39.02 -21.24 14.49
C ASP A 70 -39.25 -22.71 14.91
N GLY A 71 -38.50 -23.65 14.31
CA GLY A 71 -38.48 -25.07 14.66
C GLY A 71 -37.63 -25.41 15.88
N GLY A 72 -36.99 -24.41 16.51
CA GLY A 72 -36.16 -24.58 17.70
C GLY A 72 -34.72 -25.02 17.43
N ASN A 73 -34.29 -25.11 16.16
CA ASN A 73 -32.89 -25.31 15.82
C ASN A 73 -32.14 -23.99 16.02
N SER A 74 -30.99 -24.06 16.67
CA SER A 74 -30.09 -22.90 16.78
C SER A 74 -28.63 -23.33 16.98
N GLY A 75 -27.72 -22.42 16.65
CA GLY A 75 -26.28 -22.68 16.84
C GLY A 75 -25.39 -21.55 16.36
N TYR A 76 -24.19 -21.50 16.93
CA TYR A 76 -23.11 -20.65 16.44
C TYR A 76 -22.37 -21.33 15.29
N VAL A 77 -21.98 -20.52 14.32
CA VAL A 77 -21.04 -20.89 13.26
C VAL A 77 -19.94 -19.84 13.26
N GLU A 78 -18.70 -20.30 13.44
CA GLU A 78 -17.53 -19.44 13.36
C GLU A 78 -17.43 -18.80 11.97
N MET A 79 -17.09 -17.52 11.95
CA MET A 79 -16.90 -16.77 10.71
C MET A 79 -15.41 -16.68 10.38
N THR A 80 -15.10 -16.56 9.09
CA THR A 80 -13.74 -16.36 8.61
C THR A 80 -13.56 -14.91 8.17
N GLU A 81 -12.54 -14.21 8.67
CA GLU A 81 -12.18 -12.89 8.15
C GLU A 81 -11.62 -13.03 6.73
N ILE A 82 -12.26 -12.37 5.76
CA ILE A 82 -11.88 -12.42 4.34
C ILE A 82 -11.33 -11.09 3.82
N GLN A 83 -11.73 -10.02 4.48
CA GLN A 83 -11.21 -8.68 4.30
C GLN A 83 -11.19 -8.01 5.68
N ILE A 84 -10.31 -7.03 5.91
CA ILE A 84 -10.23 -6.31 7.19
C ILE A 84 -11.63 -5.92 7.68
N ASN A 85 -11.97 -6.40 8.89
CA ASN A 85 -13.26 -6.20 9.53
C ASN A 85 -14.48 -6.79 8.79
N ILE A 86 -14.27 -7.59 7.74
CA ILE A 86 -15.32 -8.26 6.96
C ILE A 86 -15.18 -9.78 7.14
N TYR A 87 -16.17 -10.34 7.81
CA TYR A 87 -16.24 -11.76 8.14
C TYR A 87 -17.25 -12.46 7.23
N LYS A 88 -16.94 -13.67 6.81
CA LYS A 88 -17.76 -14.53 5.97
C LYS A 88 -18.28 -15.71 6.78
N VAL A 89 -19.54 -16.06 6.57
CA VAL A 89 -20.15 -17.29 7.08
C VAL A 89 -20.97 -17.97 6.00
N VAL A 90 -21.02 -19.29 6.04
CA VAL A 90 -21.94 -20.10 5.24
C VAL A 90 -23.02 -20.61 6.18
N ALA A 91 -24.28 -20.24 5.91
CA ALA A 91 -25.41 -20.69 6.71
C ALA A 91 -25.42 -22.23 6.79
N PRO A 92 -25.45 -22.82 7.99
CA PRO A 92 -25.24 -24.25 8.15
C PRO A 92 -26.41 -25.06 7.60
N LEU A 93 -26.12 -26.30 7.18
CA LEU A 93 -27.14 -27.30 6.91
C LEU A 93 -27.84 -27.66 8.21
N GLN A 94 -29.17 -27.69 8.22
CA GLN A 94 -29.92 -28.16 9.38
C GLN A 94 -29.87 -29.68 9.48
N SER A 95 -29.65 -30.20 10.69
CA SER A 95 -29.78 -31.61 11.00
C SER A 95 -31.26 -31.94 11.28
N GLY A 96 -31.79 -32.95 10.61
CA GLY A 96 -33.19 -33.38 10.76
C GLY A 96 -34.09 -32.93 9.60
N ALA A 97 -34.99 -33.81 9.18
CA ALA A 97 -35.70 -33.78 7.91
C ALA A 97 -36.71 -32.62 7.77
N SER A 98 -36.23 -31.46 7.37
CA SER A 98 -36.82 -30.53 6.38
C SER A 98 -35.84 -29.37 6.23
N PRO A 99 -35.53 -28.86 5.03
CA PRO A 99 -34.79 -27.61 4.89
C PRO A 99 -35.73 -26.48 5.33
N ALA A 100 -35.89 -26.30 6.65
CA ALA A 100 -36.45 -25.07 7.17
C ALA A 100 -35.33 -24.04 7.05
N ASP A 101 -35.57 -23.00 6.29
CA ASP A 101 -34.61 -21.91 6.20
C ASP A 101 -34.45 -21.24 7.57
N TRP A 102 -33.30 -20.60 7.83
CA TRP A 102 -33.11 -19.86 9.08
C TRP A 102 -33.99 -18.60 9.07
N THR A 103 -34.67 -18.30 10.18
CA THR A 103 -35.62 -17.17 10.22
C THR A 103 -34.96 -15.89 10.70
N MET A 104 -33.89 -16.02 11.49
CA MET A 104 -33.16 -14.90 12.06
C MET A 104 -31.68 -15.27 12.28
N LEU A 105 -30.84 -14.24 12.35
CA LEU A 105 -29.45 -14.37 12.81
C LEU A 105 -29.01 -13.15 13.61
N TYR A 106 -27.91 -13.26 14.34
CA TYR A 106 -27.11 -12.13 14.78
C TYR A 106 -25.62 -12.51 14.73
N PHE A 107 -24.76 -11.51 14.66
CA PHE A 107 -23.32 -11.68 14.71
C PHE A 107 -22.82 -11.35 16.11
N ALA A 108 -21.85 -12.08 16.63
CA ALA A 108 -21.28 -11.86 17.94
C ALA A 108 -19.77 -12.02 17.92
N SER A 109 -19.07 -11.21 18.71
CA SER A 109 -17.64 -11.34 18.94
C SER A 109 -17.37 -12.04 20.26
N PHE A 110 -16.30 -12.81 20.27
CA PHE A 110 -15.87 -13.62 21.40
C PHE A 110 -14.44 -13.26 21.78
N ASP A 111 -14.14 -13.35 23.07
CA ASP A 111 -12.78 -13.24 23.58
C ASP A 111 -12.08 -14.60 23.59
N THR A 112 -10.79 -14.59 23.93
CA THR A 112 -9.95 -15.80 24.01
C THR A 112 -10.38 -16.81 25.08
N ASN A 113 -11.28 -16.45 26.00
CA ASN A 113 -11.89 -17.38 26.96
C ASN A 113 -13.20 -17.99 26.43
N GLY A 114 -13.65 -17.57 25.24
CA GLY A 114 -14.92 -17.96 24.64
C GLY A 114 -16.12 -17.21 25.21
N GLU A 115 -15.91 -16.11 25.96
CA GLU A 115 -17.00 -15.27 26.44
C GLU A 115 -17.44 -14.28 25.34
N LYS A 116 -18.76 -14.11 25.21
CA LYS A 116 -19.32 -13.15 24.26
C LYS A 116 -19.08 -11.73 24.73
N TYR A 117 -18.36 -10.93 23.94
CA TYR A 117 -18.08 -9.52 24.23
C TYR A 117 -19.22 -8.61 23.78
N THR A 118 -19.64 -8.71 22.52
CA THR A 118 -20.75 -7.91 21.97
C THR A 118 -21.46 -8.64 20.83
N GLU A 119 -22.61 -8.12 20.42
CA GLU A 119 -23.42 -8.66 19.33
C GLU A 119 -24.13 -7.58 18.51
N SER A 120 -24.47 -7.93 17.26
CA SER A 120 -25.39 -7.15 16.46
C SER A 120 -26.83 -7.30 17.00
N PRO A 121 -27.76 -6.41 16.61
CA PRO A 121 -29.18 -6.68 16.80
C PRO A 121 -29.60 -8.01 16.15
N ASN A 122 -30.77 -8.53 16.53
CA ASN A 122 -31.42 -9.62 15.80
C ASN A 122 -31.74 -9.14 14.39
N LEU A 123 -31.22 -9.85 13.40
CA LEU A 123 -31.30 -9.50 12.01
C LEU A 123 -32.34 -10.36 11.29
N VAL A 124 -33.12 -9.68 10.48
CA VAL A 124 -33.94 -10.29 9.44
C VAL A 124 -33.19 -10.09 8.13
N TRP A 125 -32.85 -11.17 7.44
CA TRP A 125 -32.24 -11.09 6.13
C TRP A 125 -33.27 -10.62 5.09
N THR A 126 -32.87 -9.70 4.22
CA THR A 126 -33.76 -9.10 3.22
C THR A 126 -33.74 -9.83 1.88
N GLY A 127 -32.90 -10.87 1.74
CA GLY A 127 -32.86 -11.73 0.56
C GLY A 127 -32.14 -11.13 -0.65
N GLY A 128 -31.96 -11.96 -1.67
CA GLY A 128 -31.41 -11.56 -2.96
C GLY A 128 -29.91 -11.23 -2.90
N LYS A 129 -29.53 -10.09 -3.49
CA LYS A 129 -28.12 -9.66 -3.60
C LYS A 129 -27.55 -9.03 -2.33
N TYR A 130 -28.37 -8.77 -1.32
CA TYR A 130 -27.95 -8.13 -0.08
C TYR A 130 -27.39 -9.17 0.90
N ASN A 131 -26.12 -9.48 0.75
CA ASN A 131 -25.45 -10.57 1.46
C ASN A 131 -24.54 -10.09 2.60
N MET A 132 -24.33 -8.79 2.80
CA MET A 132 -23.50 -8.26 3.88
C MET A 132 -24.29 -7.36 4.83
N TYR A 133 -24.18 -7.58 6.14
CA TYR A 133 -24.68 -6.64 7.14
C TYR A 133 -23.55 -5.71 7.60
N LYS A 134 -23.78 -4.39 7.53
CA LYS A 134 -22.81 -3.37 7.99
C LYS A 134 -23.24 -2.79 9.33
N LEU A 135 -22.35 -2.80 10.32
CA LEU A 135 -22.62 -2.17 11.61
C LEU A 135 -22.68 -0.64 11.56
N SER A 136 -21.84 0.02 10.77
CA SER A 136 -21.84 1.48 10.64
C SER A 136 -23.19 2.05 10.18
N THR A 137 -23.91 1.32 9.32
CA THR A 137 -25.18 1.76 8.74
C THR A 137 -26.39 0.97 9.23
N TYR A 138 -26.16 -0.04 10.08
CA TYR A 138 -27.19 -0.97 10.57
C TYR A 138 -28.07 -1.55 9.45
N SER A 139 -27.47 -1.91 8.31
CA SER A 139 -28.22 -2.29 7.12
C SER A 139 -27.58 -3.40 6.31
N TRP A 140 -28.43 -4.16 5.60
CA TRP A 140 -28.00 -5.11 4.59
C TRP A 140 -27.63 -4.40 3.29
N VAL A 141 -26.46 -4.74 2.76
CA VAL A 141 -25.92 -4.21 1.51
C VAL A 141 -25.41 -5.36 0.64
N GLU A 142 -25.23 -5.07 -0.63
CA GLU A 142 -24.56 -5.98 -1.55
C GLU A 142 -23.04 -5.91 -1.33
N TYR A 143 -22.42 -7.08 -1.13
CA TYR A 143 -20.98 -7.26 -1.10
C TYR A 143 -20.56 -8.21 -2.20
N ASN A 144 -19.61 -7.75 -3.00
CA ASN A 144 -18.94 -8.52 -4.01
C ASN A 144 -17.46 -8.57 -3.63
N GLU A 145 -16.95 -9.76 -3.33
CA GLU A 145 -15.52 -9.99 -3.10
C GLU A 145 -14.74 -9.41 -4.29
N SER A 146 -13.96 -8.36 -4.05
CA SER A 146 -13.19 -7.69 -5.09
C SER A 146 -11.86 -8.39 -5.27
N MET A 147 -11.88 -9.53 -5.95
CA MET A 147 -10.66 -10.22 -6.37
C MET A 147 -10.02 -9.53 -7.57
N VAL A 148 -8.70 -9.53 -7.62
CA VAL A 148 -7.94 -8.96 -8.74
C VAL A 148 -7.09 -10.01 -9.44
N VAL A 149 -6.97 -9.87 -10.76
CA VAL A 149 -6.00 -10.65 -11.53
C VAL A 149 -4.64 -9.98 -11.41
N ILE A 150 -3.73 -10.67 -10.74
CA ILE A 150 -2.36 -10.20 -10.52
C ILE A 150 -1.52 -10.46 -11.77
N SER A 151 -0.80 -9.42 -12.21
CA SER A 151 0.13 -9.46 -13.33
C SER A 151 1.57 -9.52 -12.83
N ASP A 152 2.36 -10.42 -13.39
CA ASP A 152 3.77 -10.53 -13.11
C ASP A 152 4.55 -9.32 -13.64
N THR A 153 5.58 -8.93 -12.91
CA THR A 153 6.61 -8.01 -13.41
C THR A 153 7.87 -8.79 -13.74
N THR A 154 8.63 -8.31 -14.72
CA THR A 154 9.92 -8.91 -15.08
C THR A 154 11.05 -8.12 -14.41
N PRO A 155 12.15 -8.74 -13.96
CA PRO A 155 13.31 -7.99 -13.49
C PRO A 155 14.04 -7.24 -14.63
N GLY A 156 14.58 -6.08 -14.31
CA GLY A 156 15.49 -5.32 -15.18
C GLY A 156 14.91 -3.99 -15.63
N ILE A 157 15.79 -2.98 -15.64
CA ILE A 157 15.54 -1.60 -16.11
C ILE A 157 16.24 -1.40 -17.43
N ASN A 158 15.68 -0.59 -18.33
CA ASN A 158 16.29 -0.17 -19.59
C ASN A 158 15.74 1.21 -20.00
N SER A 159 15.97 1.63 -21.24
CA SER A 159 15.45 2.92 -21.74
C SER A 159 13.91 3.06 -21.71
N GLY A 160 13.16 1.95 -21.73
CA GLY A 160 11.71 1.93 -21.73
C GLY A 160 11.08 1.39 -20.44
N LYS A 161 11.85 1.16 -19.38
CA LYS A 161 11.37 0.49 -18.16
C LYS A 161 12.03 1.06 -16.91
N VAL A 162 11.26 1.47 -15.89
CA VAL A 162 11.73 2.17 -14.68
C VAL A 162 11.50 1.34 -13.42
N ARG A 163 12.23 1.62 -12.34
CA ARG A 163 12.05 0.97 -11.03
C ARG A 163 11.30 1.89 -10.06
N ILE A 164 10.18 1.45 -9.51
CA ILE A 164 9.45 2.14 -8.44
C ILE A 164 9.73 1.44 -7.12
N TRP A 165 10.10 2.22 -6.09
CA TRP A 165 10.36 1.73 -4.73
C TRP A 165 9.20 2.07 -3.81
N VAL A 166 8.71 1.08 -3.05
CA VAL A 166 7.64 1.28 -2.09
C VAL A 166 8.10 0.99 -0.65
N ASP A 167 7.91 1.95 0.25
CA ASP A 167 8.06 1.77 1.70
C ASP A 167 6.68 1.55 2.32
N ARG A 168 6.52 0.41 3.01
CA ARG A 168 5.27 0.02 3.67
C ARG A 168 5.15 0.55 5.09
N ALA A 169 6.20 1.19 5.61
CA ALA A 169 6.31 1.71 6.97
C ALA A 169 6.02 0.72 8.12
N GLY A 170 5.96 -0.59 7.85
CA GLY A 170 5.58 -1.62 8.85
C GLY A 170 4.12 -2.06 8.75
N HIS A 171 3.34 -1.49 7.83
CA HIS A 171 1.95 -1.89 7.58
C HIS A 171 1.91 -3.14 6.70
N TYR A 172 0.96 -4.04 6.98
CA TYR A 172 0.66 -5.25 6.21
C TYR A 172 1.91 -6.04 5.78
N GLU A 173 2.84 -6.29 6.71
CA GLU A 173 4.12 -6.90 6.36
C GLU A 173 4.02 -8.39 5.99
N TYR A 174 3.06 -9.11 6.57
CA TYR A 174 2.89 -10.57 6.48
C TYR A 174 1.48 -10.94 6.01
N GLY A 175 1.33 -11.94 5.13
CA GLY A 175 0.03 -12.42 4.61
C GLY A 175 -0.63 -11.50 3.59
N TYR A 176 0.08 -10.44 3.16
CA TYR A 176 -0.43 -9.45 2.22
C TYR A 176 0.58 -9.15 1.10
N LYS A 177 0.05 -8.77 -0.07
CA LYS A 177 0.83 -8.28 -1.21
C LYS A 177 0.43 -6.85 -1.53
N TYR A 178 1.44 -6.04 -1.80
CA TYR A 178 1.27 -4.69 -2.33
C TYR A 178 1.31 -4.79 -3.84
N LEU A 179 0.31 -4.26 -4.52
CA LEU A 179 0.22 -4.23 -5.97
C LEU A 179 0.24 -2.79 -6.44
N LEU A 180 0.99 -2.50 -7.51
CA LEU A 180 0.83 -1.24 -8.24
C LEU A 180 -0.23 -1.41 -9.31
N LYS A 181 -1.33 -0.66 -9.20
CA LYS A 181 -2.37 -0.67 -10.21
C LYS A 181 -2.12 0.48 -11.20
N VAL A 182 -1.93 0.11 -12.47
CA VAL A 182 -1.66 1.03 -13.58
C VAL A 182 -2.73 0.80 -14.64
N GLY A 183 -3.64 1.78 -14.78
CA GLY A 183 -4.86 1.60 -15.56
C GLY A 183 -5.72 0.47 -15.01
N ILE A 184 -5.84 -0.64 -15.74
CA ILE A 184 -6.63 -1.82 -15.34
C ILE A 184 -5.79 -2.98 -14.81
N LYS A 185 -4.46 -2.89 -14.87
CA LYS A 185 -3.55 -3.98 -14.49
C LYS A 185 -3.08 -3.82 -13.06
N TYR A 186 -2.97 -4.92 -12.33
CA TYR A 186 -2.48 -4.98 -10.95
C TYR A 186 -1.13 -5.71 -10.93
N TYR A 187 -0.04 -4.98 -10.84
CA TYR A 187 1.31 -5.53 -10.90
C TYR A 187 1.80 -5.94 -9.52
N GLN A 188 2.28 -7.17 -9.38
CA GLN A 188 2.98 -7.59 -8.16
C GLN A 188 4.43 -7.09 -8.13
N PRO A 189 5.06 -7.05 -6.93
CA PRO A 189 6.45 -6.65 -6.81
C PRO A 189 7.36 -7.55 -7.66
N THR A 190 8.36 -6.96 -8.29
CA THR A 190 9.39 -7.68 -9.02
C THR A 190 10.25 -8.49 -8.06
N ALA A 191 10.66 -7.86 -6.97
CA ALA A 191 11.22 -8.52 -5.79
C ALA A 191 11.18 -7.56 -4.60
N TYR A 192 11.87 -7.94 -3.53
CA TYR A 192 12.06 -7.17 -2.31
C TYR A 192 13.55 -6.96 -2.09
N GLU A 193 13.94 -5.74 -1.72
CA GLU A 193 15.34 -5.41 -1.37
C GLU A 193 15.41 -5.03 0.10
N LYS A 194 16.41 -5.56 0.82
CA LYS A 194 16.64 -5.21 2.24
C LYS A 194 17.16 -3.78 2.30
N ALA A 195 16.31 -2.84 2.72
CA ALA A 195 16.53 -1.40 2.54
C ALA A 195 16.98 -0.70 3.82
N LEU A 196 16.18 -0.77 4.90
CA LEU A 196 16.45 -0.02 6.12
C LEU A 196 17.12 -0.88 7.19
N VAL A 197 18.12 -0.31 7.86
CA VAL A 197 18.78 -0.89 9.03
C VAL A 197 17.92 -0.64 10.26
N MET A 198 16.92 -1.51 10.48
CA MET A 198 16.01 -1.43 11.62
C MET A 198 15.48 -2.80 12.02
N GLY A 199 15.15 -2.97 13.30
CA GLY A 199 14.77 -4.27 13.85
C GLY A 199 15.91 -5.30 13.78
N ALA A 200 15.59 -6.57 14.00
CA ALA A 200 16.57 -7.66 13.94
C ALA A 200 16.99 -7.99 12.50
N ASP A 201 16.04 -7.99 11.56
CA ASP A 201 16.25 -8.48 10.19
C ASP A 201 16.32 -7.39 9.12
N GLY A 202 16.22 -6.11 9.49
CA GLY A 202 16.06 -4.99 8.54
C GLY A 202 14.63 -4.91 7.98
N ARG A 203 14.30 -3.79 7.32
CA ARG A 203 13.03 -3.64 6.59
C ARG A 203 13.27 -3.76 5.09
N TYR A 204 12.41 -4.54 4.42
CA TYR A 204 12.46 -4.76 2.98
C TYR A 204 11.49 -3.83 2.24
N PHE A 205 11.97 -3.23 1.16
CA PHE A 205 11.14 -2.47 0.23
C PHE A 205 10.79 -3.33 -0.99
N PRO A 206 9.50 -3.57 -1.28
CA PRO A 206 9.11 -4.05 -2.59
C PRO A 206 9.51 -3.04 -3.67
N TYR A 207 9.97 -3.55 -4.81
CA TYR A 207 10.20 -2.74 -5.99
C TYR A 207 9.52 -3.32 -7.22
N TYR A 208 9.22 -2.46 -8.18
CA TYR A 208 8.48 -2.79 -9.39
C TYR A 208 9.23 -2.25 -10.59
N ASP A 209 9.66 -3.14 -11.47
CA ASP A 209 10.25 -2.78 -12.75
C ASP A 209 9.11 -2.73 -13.79
N LEU A 210 8.67 -1.52 -14.17
CA LEU A 210 7.47 -1.28 -14.98
C LEU A 210 7.77 -0.50 -16.26
N SER A 211 6.99 -0.77 -17.32
CA SER A 211 7.15 -0.11 -18.62
C SER A 211 6.82 1.38 -18.52
N LEU A 212 7.77 2.24 -18.91
CA LEU A 212 7.59 3.68 -18.92
C LEU A 212 6.44 4.11 -19.84
N SER A 213 6.25 3.43 -20.97
CA SER A 213 5.14 3.73 -21.88
C SER A 213 3.78 3.42 -21.27
N GLU A 214 3.70 2.40 -20.41
CA GLU A 214 2.45 2.08 -19.69
C GLU A 214 2.19 3.09 -18.58
N LEU A 215 3.22 3.50 -17.83
CA LEU A 215 3.11 4.51 -16.77
C LEU A 215 2.71 5.88 -17.32
N MET A 216 3.20 6.23 -18.51
CA MET A 216 2.99 7.53 -19.17
C MET A 216 1.74 7.54 -20.07
N ALA A 217 1.08 6.41 -20.28
CA ALA A 217 -0.12 6.36 -21.10
C ALA A 217 -1.24 7.19 -20.47
N SER A 218 -1.83 8.12 -21.23
CA SER A 218 -2.85 9.07 -20.74
C SER A 218 -4.14 8.42 -20.22
N THR A 219 -4.34 7.11 -20.45
CA THR A 219 -5.44 6.30 -19.91
C THR A 219 -5.09 5.57 -18.61
N ALA A 220 -3.81 5.49 -18.24
CA ALA A 220 -3.32 4.93 -16.97
C ALA A 220 -3.32 6.00 -15.85
N GLY A 221 -4.38 6.82 -15.80
CA GLY A 221 -4.44 8.15 -15.17
C GLY A 221 -4.02 8.30 -13.70
N THR A 222 -3.69 7.23 -13.00
CA THR A 222 -2.99 7.23 -11.70
C THR A 222 -2.22 5.91 -11.55
N ILE A 223 -1.13 5.94 -10.80
CA ILE A 223 -0.54 4.72 -10.22
C ILE A 223 -1.14 4.57 -8.82
N ASP A 224 -2.10 3.66 -8.65
CA ASP A 224 -2.69 3.37 -7.35
C ASP A 224 -1.86 2.29 -6.63
N VAL A 225 -1.94 2.24 -5.30
CA VAL A 225 -1.48 1.06 -4.54
C VAL A 225 -2.68 0.31 -4.02
N VAL A 226 -2.65 -1.00 -4.21
CA VAL A 226 -3.71 -1.90 -3.77
C VAL A 226 -3.08 -2.98 -2.91
N ILE A 227 -3.59 -3.14 -1.70
CA ILE A 227 -3.17 -4.20 -0.78
C ILE A 227 -4.16 -5.35 -0.93
N VAL A 228 -3.64 -6.55 -1.18
CA VAL A 228 -4.45 -7.77 -1.27
C VAL A 228 -3.95 -8.81 -0.27
N ASN A 229 -4.82 -9.71 0.16
CA ASN A 229 -4.42 -10.91 0.90
C ASN A 229 -3.87 -11.98 -0.05
N ASP A 230 -3.47 -13.14 0.51
CA ASP A 230 -2.95 -14.27 -0.28
C ASP A 230 -3.96 -14.81 -1.31
N GLY A 231 -5.26 -14.62 -1.09
CA GLY A 231 -6.34 -14.95 -2.02
C GLY A 231 -6.61 -13.90 -3.11
N ALA A 232 -5.76 -12.87 -3.22
CA ALA A 232 -5.91 -11.74 -4.14
C ALA A 232 -7.19 -10.90 -3.94
N VAL A 233 -7.79 -10.94 -2.74
CA VAL A 233 -8.92 -10.08 -2.36
C VAL A 233 -8.39 -8.73 -1.89
N ILE A 234 -8.91 -7.64 -2.47
CA ILE A 234 -8.56 -6.27 -2.07
C ILE A 234 -8.91 -6.05 -0.59
N GLN A 235 -7.91 -5.63 0.17
CA GLN A 235 -8.01 -5.25 1.57
C GLN A 235 -8.12 -3.73 1.70
N GLU A 236 -7.24 -3.03 0.99
CA GLU A 236 -7.15 -1.58 1.00
C GLU A 236 -6.73 -1.07 -0.38
N SER A 237 -7.12 0.15 -0.72
CA SER A 237 -6.77 0.77 -1.98
C SER A 237 -6.51 2.26 -1.79
N PHE A 238 -5.35 2.70 -2.24
CA PHE A 238 -4.91 4.08 -2.18
C PHE A 238 -4.92 4.64 -3.59
N THR A 239 -5.75 5.65 -3.82
CA THR A 239 -5.67 6.42 -5.07
C THR A 239 -4.32 7.13 -5.09
N GLY A 240 -3.50 6.83 -6.08
CA GLY A 240 -2.22 7.49 -6.20
C GLY A 240 -2.27 8.68 -7.14
N THR A 241 -1.14 8.96 -7.78
CA THR A 241 -0.97 10.15 -8.61
C THR A 241 -0.55 9.76 -10.01
N VAL A 242 -0.80 10.66 -10.96
CA VAL A 242 -0.24 10.54 -12.32
C VAL A 242 1.28 10.42 -12.20
N TYR A 243 1.84 9.49 -12.97
CA TYR A 243 3.29 9.38 -13.08
C TYR A 243 3.86 10.61 -13.79
N ALA A 244 4.83 11.26 -13.17
CA ALA A 244 5.64 12.30 -13.77
C ALA A 244 7.09 11.82 -13.89
N THR A 245 7.78 12.35 -14.89
CA THR A 245 9.22 12.06 -15.10
C THR A 245 10.01 12.27 -13.81
N GLY A 246 10.79 11.26 -13.42
CA GLY A 246 11.60 11.26 -12.21
C GLY A 246 10.88 10.78 -10.95
N ASP A 247 9.62 10.36 -11.03
CA ASP A 247 8.92 9.78 -9.87
C ASP A 247 9.47 8.42 -9.45
N ASN A 248 10.12 7.68 -10.35
CA ASN A 248 10.92 6.50 -10.03
C ASN A 248 12.11 6.83 -9.09
N SER A 249 12.51 8.11 -9.04
CA SER A 249 13.57 8.63 -8.17
C SER A 249 13.08 9.15 -6.83
N LYS A 250 11.88 8.75 -6.41
CA LYS A 250 11.27 9.06 -5.11
C LYS A 250 10.93 7.75 -4.40
N LEU A 251 10.84 7.80 -3.07
CA LEU A 251 10.34 6.68 -2.29
C LEU A 251 8.81 6.80 -2.19
N TRP A 252 8.07 5.85 -2.70
CA TRP A 252 6.61 5.86 -2.59
C TRP A 252 6.22 5.21 -1.27
N ARG A 253 5.70 5.98 -0.32
CA ARG A 253 5.52 5.54 1.07
C ARG A 253 4.03 5.42 1.41
N ILE A 254 3.71 4.34 2.11
CA ILE A 254 2.41 4.12 2.75
C ILE A 254 2.63 4.22 4.24
N ASP A 255 1.98 5.19 4.86
CA ASP A 255 2.10 5.47 6.28
C ASP A 255 0.86 6.19 6.77
N ASN A 256 0.68 6.27 8.09
CA ASN A 256 -0.40 7.08 8.65
C ASN A 256 -0.19 8.55 8.29
N GLN A 257 -1.28 9.26 8.01
CA GLN A 257 -1.23 10.69 7.70
C GLN A 257 -0.49 11.45 8.81
N ASP A 258 0.47 12.28 8.42
CA ASP A 258 1.36 13.04 9.31
C ASP A 258 2.24 12.18 10.23
N GLY A 259 2.35 10.87 9.97
CA GLY A 259 3.09 9.92 10.80
C GLY A 259 2.42 9.61 12.15
N ILE A 260 1.13 9.94 12.30
CA ILE A 260 0.38 9.78 13.54
C ILE A 260 -0.41 8.47 13.46
N SER A 261 -0.12 7.49 14.31
CA SER A 261 -0.68 6.12 14.23
C SER A 261 -2.21 6.02 14.26
N THR A 262 -2.91 7.02 14.76
CA THR A 262 -4.38 7.08 14.80
C THR A 262 -5.01 7.63 13.52
N ASN A 263 -4.21 8.24 12.66
CA ASN A 263 -4.70 8.83 11.41
C ASN A 263 -4.83 7.75 10.31
N PRO A 264 -5.69 7.97 9.30
CA PRO A 264 -5.81 7.04 8.19
C PRO A 264 -4.47 6.88 7.45
N LEU A 265 -4.28 5.70 6.84
CA LEU A 265 -3.14 5.47 5.95
C LEU A 265 -3.26 6.32 4.69
N VAL A 266 -2.13 6.86 4.26
CA VAL A 266 -2.01 7.65 3.03
C VAL A 266 -0.85 7.15 2.20
N PHE A 267 -1.00 7.28 0.88
CA PHE A 267 0.05 6.98 -0.08
C PHE A 267 0.68 8.27 -0.60
N THR A 268 1.99 8.44 -0.37
CA THR A 268 2.70 9.68 -0.68
C THR A 268 4.03 9.41 -1.38
N LYS A 269 4.52 10.39 -2.14
CA LYS A 269 5.89 10.40 -2.64
C LYS A 269 6.77 11.10 -1.62
N SER A 270 7.78 10.42 -1.12
CA SER A 270 8.66 10.82 -0.02
C SER A 270 10.13 10.52 -0.34
N LYS A 271 10.96 10.57 0.69
CA LYS A 271 12.37 10.20 0.69
C LYS A 271 12.66 9.19 1.80
N VAL A 272 13.80 8.51 1.68
CA VAL A 272 14.38 7.72 2.76
C VAL A 272 14.74 8.64 3.93
N GLN A 273 14.34 8.26 5.14
CA GLN A 273 14.52 9.05 6.38
C GLN A 273 15.30 8.29 7.46
N SER A 274 15.85 7.14 7.14
CA SER A 274 16.54 6.28 8.11
C SER A 274 17.75 5.62 7.45
N ARG A 275 18.68 5.16 8.28
CA ARG A 275 19.87 4.44 7.85
C ARG A 275 19.54 3.29 6.90
N ILE A 276 20.28 3.20 5.79
CA ILE A 276 20.10 2.18 4.75
C ILE A 276 21.27 1.20 4.68
N PHE A 277 21.01 0.02 4.11
CA PHE A 277 22.09 -0.88 3.69
C PHE A 277 22.76 -0.36 2.39
N ASN A 278 24.07 -0.52 2.28
CA ASN A 278 24.81 -0.18 1.05
C ASN A 278 24.32 -0.96 -0.19
N THR A 279 23.91 -2.22 0.00
CA THR A 279 23.35 -3.06 -1.07
C THR A 279 22.06 -2.50 -1.64
N PHE A 280 21.21 -1.88 -0.82
CA PHE A 280 20.00 -1.22 -1.30
C PHE A 280 20.33 -0.04 -2.21
N PHE A 281 21.26 0.83 -1.80
CA PHE A 281 21.62 1.97 -2.65
C PHE A 281 22.36 1.53 -3.92
N ALA A 282 23.17 0.47 -3.86
CA ALA A 282 23.72 -0.16 -5.05
C ALA A 282 22.61 -0.68 -5.99
N LYS A 283 21.55 -1.27 -5.43
CA LYS A 283 20.36 -1.70 -6.18
C LYS A 283 19.56 -0.55 -6.77
N VAL A 284 19.51 0.60 -6.10
CA VAL A 284 18.96 1.85 -6.66
C VAL A 284 19.76 2.25 -7.90
N LEU A 285 21.09 2.23 -7.84
CA LEU A 285 21.96 2.59 -8.97
C LEU A 285 21.84 1.67 -10.18
N GLU A 286 21.44 0.41 -10.01
CA GLU A 286 21.09 -0.49 -11.13
C GLU A 286 19.94 0.03 -12.00
N GLY A 287 19.10 0.91 -11.44
CA GLY A 287 17.97 1.54 -12.11
C GLY A 287 18.32 2.77 -12.95
N TYR A 288 19.59 3.19 -12.98
CA TYR A 288 20.00 4.40 -13.69
C TYR A 288 21.14 4.18 -14.68
N LEU A 289 21.19 5.02 -15.70
CA LEU A 289 22.00 4.88 -16.92
C LEU A 289 22.95 6.08 -17.04
N THR A 290 24.25 5.79 -17.19
CA THR A 290 25.29 6.83 -17.35
C THR A 290 25.38 7.39 -18.77
N CYS A 291 24.73 6.79 -19.76
CA CYS A 291 24.81 7.24 -21.16
C CYS A 291 23.60 8.08 -21.61
N SER A 292 22.58 8.23 -20.76
CA SER A 292 21.29 8.81 -21.12
C SER A 292 21.03 10.03 -20.28
N ASN A 293 20.55 11.12 -20.90
CA ASN A 293 20.12 12.33 -20.20
C ASN A 293 18.64 12.27 -19.76
N SER A 294 18.01 11.09 -19.77
CA SER A 294 16.63 10.92 -19.32
C SER A 294 16.43 11.37 -17.87
N GLY A 295 15.31 12.05 -17.59
CA GLY A 295 14.91 12.41 -16.22
C GLY A 295 14.39 11.22 -15.40
N ASP A 296 13.96 10.13 -16.05
CA ASP A 296 13.55 8.89 -15.38
C ASP A 296 14.75 8.00 -15.05
N ASN A 297 15.42 7.45 -16.06
CA ASN A 297 16.51 6.48 -15.86
C ASN A 297 17.91 7.03 -16.18
N GLY A 298 18.07 8.30 -16.54
CA GLY A 298 19.36 8.84 -17.00
C GLY A 298 20.20 9.51 -15.90
N TYR A 299 21.36 10.03 -16.27
CA TYR A 299 22.21 10.83 -15.37
C TYR A 299 21.55 12.15 -14.95
N VAL A 300 20.57 12.65 -15.70
CA VAL A 300 19.77 13.83 -15.30
C VAL A 300 18.91 13.54 -14.06
N ALA A 301 18.55 12.27 -13.81
CA ALA A 301 17.84 11.86 -12.61
C ALA A 301 18.71 11.89 -11.34
N PHE A 302 20.04 12.10 -11.46
CA PHE A 302 20.99 12.05 -10.34
C PHE A 302 20.56 12.88 -9.14
N GLY A 303 20.24 14.16 -9.35
CA GLY A 303 19.82 15.03 -8.26
C GLY A 303 18.58 14.51 -7.52
N ALA A 304 17.64 13.88 -8.23
CA ALA A 304 16.42 13.37 -7.63
C ALA A 304 16.69 12.09 -6.82
N PHE A 305 17.30 11.06 -7.40
CA PHE A 305 17.50 9.80 -6.67
C PHE A 305 18.50 9.97 -5.53
N TYR A 306 19.52 10.81 -5.71
CA TYR A 306 20.50 11.08 -4.67
C TYR A 306 19.84 11.77 -3.48
N ASN A 307 18.97 12.76 -3.70
CA ASN A 307 18.31 13.47 -2.60
C ASN A 307 17.16 12.68 -1.94
N ASN A 308 16.54 11.73 -2.64
CA ASN A 308 15.37 11.03 -2.13
C ASN A 308 15.62 9.59 -1.68
N LEU A 309 16.59 8.89 -2.28
CA LEU A 309 16.84 7.47 -2.01
C LEU A 309 18.15 7.22 -1.26
N MET A 310 19.06 8.21 -1.19
CA MET A 310 20.19 8.16 -0.25
C MET A 310 19.73 8.65 1.11
N ALA A 311 20.17 7.98 2.17
CA ALA A 311 19.96 8.42 3.53
C ALA A 311 21.09 9.35 3.99
N TYR A 312 20.73 10.36 4.78
CA TYR A 312 21.69 11.31 5.35
C TYR A 312 21.50 11.43 6.86
N THR A 313 22.60 11.55 7.58
CA THR A 313 22.59 11.92 9.00
C THR A 313 22.17 13.38 9.16
N PRO A 314 21.81 13.84 10.37
CA PRO A 314 21.58 15.26 10.65
C PRO A 314 22.80 16.16 10.35
N ALA A 315 24.01 15.57 10.32
CA ALA A 315 25.25 16.25 9.93
C ALA A 315 25.48 16.27 8.41
N ASN A 316 24.52 15.80 7.61
CA ASN A 316 24.58 15.73 6.15
C ASN A 316 25.66 14.77 5.61
N GLU A 317 25.96 13.71 6.36
CA GLU A 317 26.84 12.60 5.95
C GLU A 317 26.00 11.43 5.46
N HIS A 318 26.54 10.55 4.60
CA HIS A 318 25.82 9.35 4.16
C HIS A 318 25.51 8.44 5.35
N ASP A 319 24.22 8.16 5.57
CA ASP A 319 23.76 7.29 6.65
C ASP A 319 23.53 5.87 6.12
N MET A 320 24.63 5.12 6.01
CA MET A 320 24.66 3.81 5.39
C MET A 320 25.39 2.78 6.26
N GLU A 321 24.95 1.52 6.23
CA GLU A 321 25.70 0.38 6.75
C GLU A 321 26.57 -0.22 5.63
N GLY A 322 27.89 -0.22 5.86
CA GLY A 322 28.89 -0.61 4.87
C GLY A 322 29.32 0.54 3.95
N SER A 323 30.32 0.28 3.10
CA SER A 323 30.74 1.21 2.05
C SER A 323 30.08 0.87 0.72
N LEU A 324 29.67 1.88 -0.04
CA LEU A 324 29.18 1.67 -1.40
C LEU A 324 30.28 1.12 -2.33
N SER A 325 31.55 1.39 -2.00
CA SER A 325 32.69 0.85 -2.74
C SER A 325 32.88 -0.67 -2.59
N ASP A 326 32.24 -1.28 -1.59
CA ASP A 326 32.25 -2.74 -1.38
C ASP A 326 31.16 -3.45 -2.20
N CYS A 327 30.29 -2.70 -2.87
CA CYS A 327 29.19 -3.25 -3.66
C CYS A 327 29.54 -3.28 -5.16
N THR A 328 29.24 -4.41 -5.80
CA THR A 328 29.12 -4.48 -7.26
C THR A 328 27.66 -4.59 -7.67
N LEU A 329 27.37 -4.16 -8.89
CA LEU A 329 26.05 -4.18 -9.49
C LEU A 329 26.11 -4.65 -10.94
N LYS A 330 24.96 -5.11 -11.49
CA LYS A 330 24.86 -5.43 -12.91
C LYS A 330 24.56 -4.18 -13.72
N ASP A 331 25.57 -3.64 -14.37
CA ASP A 331 25.41 -2.52 -15.30
C ASP A 331 25.33 -2.99 -16.76
N PHE A 332 25.22 -2.03 -17.65
CA PHE A 332 25.30 -2.22 -19.09
C PHE A 332 26.73 -2.03 -19.57
N LEU A 333 27.17 -2.91 -20.47
CA LEU A 333 28.52 -2.90 -21.02
C LEU A 333 28.71 -1.79 -22.07
N SER A 334 27.64 -1.38 -22.75
CA SER A 334 27.69 -0.38 -23.82
C SER A 334 26.39 0.42 -23.95
N THR A 335 26.44 1.49 -24.75
CA THR A 335 25.26 2.30 -25.11
C THR A 335 24.18 1.52 -25.85
N ASP A 336 24.57 0.51 -26.63
CA ASP A 336 23.64 -0.24 -27.45
C ASP A 336 22.85 -1.27 -26.62
N ASP A 337 23.47 -1.78 -25.55
CA ASP A 337 22.86 -2.73 -24.63
C ASP A 337 21.65 -2.15 -23.86
N TYR A 338 21.55 -0.82 -23.75
CA TYR A 338 20.42 -0.15 -23.10
C TYR A 338 19.11 -0.26 -23.87
N GLY A 339 19.18 -0.37 -25.21
CA GLY A 339 17.99 -0.55 -26.05
C GLY A 339 17.45 -1.98 -25.95
N THR A 340 18.35 -2.96 -25.84
CA THR A 340 18.03 -4.39 -25.81
C THR A 340 17.77 -4.91 -24.38
N GLY A 341 18.25 -4.20 -23.36
CA GLY A 341 18.16 -4.62 -21.96
C GLY A 341 19.24 -5.64 -21.57
N ILE A 342 20.23 -5.90 -22.43
CA ILE A 342 21.34 -6.81 -22.14
C ILE A 342 22.21 -6.18 -21.05
N ARG A 343 22.57 -6.96 -20.03
CA ARG A 343 23.45 -6.50 -18.94
C ARG A 343 24.69 -7.36 -18.87
N GLU A 344 25.64 -6.93 -18.04
CA GLU A 344 26.76 -7.77 -17.63
C GLU A 344 26.29 -9.18 -17.22
N SER A 345 26.95 -10.21 -17.75
CA SER A 345 26.65 -11.61 -17.41
C SER A 345 26.87 -11.87 -15.92
N GLU A 346 27.87 -11.21 -15.34
CA GLU A 346 28.23 -11.25 -13.92
C GLU A 346 28.20 -9.86 -13.30
N THR A 347 27.88 -9.78 -12.01
CA THR A 347 27.82 -8.51 -11.27
C THR A 347 29.22 -7.95 -11.05
N SER A 348 29.66 -6.98 -11.86
CA SER A 348 31.07 -6.55 -11.89
C SER A 348 31.29 -5.04 -11.74
N THR A 349 30.33 -4.21 -12.15
CA THR A 349 30.48 -2.75 -12.01
C THR A 349 30.46 -2.31 -10.54
N ASN A 350 31.48 -1.56 -10.12
CA ASN A 350 31.56 -0.98 -8.78
C ASN A 350 30.52 0.16 -8.58
N ALA A 351 29.73 0.07 -7.51
CA ALA A 351 28.62 0.99 -7.27
C ALA A 351 29.07 2.43 -6.98
N GLU A 352 30.12 2.62 -6.17
CA GLU A 352 30.70 3.95 -5.89
C GLU A 352 31.21 4.61 -7.18
N SER A 353 31.94 3.86 -8.01
CA SER A 353 32.46 4.37 -9.29
C SER A 353 31.33 4.79 -10.23
N LYS A 354 30.23 4.03 -10.28
CA LYS A 354 29.04 4.41 -11.04
C LYS A 354 28.39 5.68 -10.50
N LEU A 355 28.24 5.80 -9.18
CA LEU A 355 27.68 6.99 -8.54
C LEU A 355 28.48 8.26 -8.91
N GLN A 356 29.81 8.20 -8.82
CA GLN A 356 30.68 9.32 -9.16
C GLN A 356 30.58 9.68 -10.65
N ARG A 357 30.50 8.68 -11.54
CA ARG A 357 30.29 8.91 -12.97
C ARG A 357 28.96 9.60 -13.26
N MET A 358 27.87 9.15 -12.64
CA MET A 358 26.54 9.77 -12.76
C MET A 358 26.57 11.23 -12.30
N ARG A 359 27.21 11.51 -11.16
CA ARG A 359 27.38 12.86 -10.63
C ARG A 359 28.13 13.77 -11.59
N ALA A 360 29.25 13.31 -12.13
CA ALA A 360 30.08 14.08 -13.05
C ALA A 360 29.29 14.46 -14.32
N LEU A 361 28.54 13.52 -14.88
CA LEU A 361 27.68 13.75 -16.06
C LEU A 361 26.53 14.72 -15.77
N TYR A 362 25.88 14.57 -14.62
CA TYR A 362 24.85 15.50 -14.16
C TYR A 362 25.40 16.93 -14.04
N ILE A 363 26.56 17.10 -13.41
CA ILE A 363 27.21 18.41 -13.25
C ILE A 363 27.58 18.99 -14.61
N ALA A 364 28.18 18.18 -15.50
CA ALA A 364 28.54 18.62 -16.85
C ALA A 364 27.32 19.08 -17.65
N TYR A 365 26.17 18.41 -17.50
CA TYR A 365 24.92 18.74 -18.19
C TYR A 365 24.31 20.07 -17.71
N TYR A 366 24.25 20.31 -16.40
CA TYR A 366 23.59 21.50 -15.84
C TYR A 366 24.53 22.71 -15.64
N TYR A 367 25.82 22.48 -15.40
CA TYR A 367 26.78 23.51 -14.99
C TYR A 367 28.00 23.63 -15.92
N GLY A 368 27.95 23.00 -17.11
CA GLY A 368 29.06 22.93 -18.07
C GLY A 368 29.67 24.26 -18.54
N SER A 369 29.03 25.40 -18.26
CA SER A 369 29.56 26.74 -18.52
C SER A 369 30.25 27.40 -17.31
N GLN A 370 30.01 26.95 -16.06
CA GLN A 370 30.59 27.54 -14.85
C GLN A 370 31.84 26.80 -14.34
N HIS A 371 32.09 25.56 -14.78
CA HIS A 371 33.24 24.77 -14.32
C HIS A 371 34.43 24.69 -15.29
N ARG A 372 34.39 25.40 -16.44
CA ARG A 372 35.60 25.59 -17.28
C ARG A 372 36.75 26.31 -16.56
N GLU A 373 36.46 26.98 -15.44
CA GLU A 373 37.46 27.64 -14.59
C GLU A 373 38.00 26.71 -13.47
N LEU A 374 37.23 25.71 -13.02
CA LEU A 374 37.65 24.77 -11.96
C LEU A 374 38.43 23.57 -12.51
N ASP A 375 38.17 23.14 -13.75
CA ASP A 375 38.97 22.11 -14.44
C ASP A 375 40.36 22.61 -14.87
N LYS A 376 40.60 23.93 -14.90
CA LYS A 376 41.94 24.50 -15.11
C LYS A 376 42.85 24.41 -13.89
N ALA A 377 42.29 24.33 -12.67
CA ALA A 377 43.08 24.29 -11.45
C ALA A 377 43.60 22.88 -11.12
N ASN A 378 42.83 21.83 -11.41
CA ASN A 378 43.21 20.45 -11.08
C ASN A 378 43.90 19.67 -12.22
N SER A 379 43.67 20.04 -13.49
CA SER A 379 44.40 19.42 -14.61
C SER A 379 45.86 19.87 -14.69
N ALA A 380 46.18 21.09 -14.26
CA ALA A 380 47.56 21.58 -14.22
C ALA A 380 48.43 20.77 -13.23
N THR A 381 47.90 20.47 -12.04
CA THR A 381 48.64 19.70 -11.02
C THR A 381 48.88 18.25 -11.45
N TYR A 382 47.88 17.59 -12.04
CA TYR A 382 48.05 16.22 -12.55
C TYR A 382 49.01 16.15 -13.75
N VAL A 383 48.95 17.10 -14.68
CA VAL A 383 49.87 17.15 -15.84
C VAL A 383 51.30 17.50 -15.42
N VAL A 384 51.48 18.39 -14.43
CA VAL A 384 52.81 18.73 -13.87
C VAL A 384 53.41 17.53 -13.11
N VAL A 385 52.61 16.80 -12.32
CA VAL A 385 53.09 15.59 -11.62
C VAL A 385 53.42 14.46 -12.60
N LEU A 386 52.60 14.23 -13.63
CA LEU A 386 52.91 13.22 -14.66
C LEU A 386 54.16 13.58 -15.47
N SER A 387 54.32 14.86 -15.85
CA SER A 387 55.50 15.31 -16.60
C SER A 387 56.77 15.30 -15.75
N ALA A 388 56.69 15.60 -14.45
CA ALA A 388 57.80 15.46 -13.52
C ALA A 388 58.22 13.99 -13.35
N LEU A 389 57.26 13.06 -13.23
CA LEU A 389 57.54 11.62 -13.14
C LEU A 389 58.17 11.07 -14.42
N ILE A 390 57.72 11.51 -15.59
CA ILE A 390 58.32 11.15 -16.89
C ILE A 390 59.74 11.72 -17.01
N MET A 391 59.98 12.96 -16.57
CA MET A 391 61.33 13.56 -16.57
C MET A 391 62.29 12.82 -15.64
N ILE A 392 61.84 12.44 -14.43
CA ILE A 392 62.63 11.65 -13.48
C ILE A 392 62.94 10.27 -14.06
N ALA A 393 61.97 9.62 -14.70
CA ALA A 393 62.17 8.33 -15.37
C ALA A 393 63.18 8.44 -16.54
N PHE A 394 63.14 9.54 -17.31
CA PHE A 394 64.05 9.77 -18.44
C PHE A 394 65.49 10.10 -17.98
N ILE A 395 65.63 10.89 -16.92
CA ILE A 395 66.93 11.17 -16.29
C ILE A 395 67.52 9.90 -15.68
N GLY A 396 66.69 9.08 -14.99
CA GLY A 396 67.10 7.78 -14.46
C GLY A 396 67.58 6.82 -15.54
N TYR A 397 66.85 6.72 -16.65
CA TYR A 397 67.21 5.87 -17.79
C TYR A 397 68.52 6.31 -18.47
N THR A 398 68.73 7.62 -18.65
CA THR A 398 69.97 8.14 -19.27
C THR A 398 71.19 7.96 -18.37
N PHE A 399 71.03 8.09 -17.05
CA PHE A 399 72.10 7.79 -16.08
C PHE A 399 72.46 6.30 -16.06
N PHE A 400 71.47 5.40 -16.08
CA PHE A 400 71.73 3.96 -16.14
C PHE A 400 72.40 3.54 -17.46
N LYS A 401 71.99 4.11 -18.59
CA LYS A 401 72.58 3.81 -19.90
C LYS A 401 74.03 4.31 -20.03
N ARG A 402 74.41 5.39 -19.34
CA ARG A 402 75.80 5.86 -19.25
C ARG A 402 76.67 4.97 -18.35
N LYS A 403 76.12 4.42 -17.26
CA LYS A 403 76.85 3.51 -16.37
C LYS A 403 77.17 2.15 -17.04
N VAL A 404 76.25 1.64 -17.87
CA VAL A 404 76.44 0.36 -18.58
C VAL A 404 77.45 0.46 -19.73
N LYS A 405 77.73 1.66 -20.26
CA LYS A 405 78.76 1.86 -21.30
C LYS A 405 80.19 2.05 -20.76
N HIS A 406 80.36 2.15 -19.44
CA HIS A 406 81.66 2.33 -18.79
C HIS A 406 81.93 1.26 -17.71
N ALA A 407 81.29 0.10 -17.83
CA ALA A 407 81.60 -1.10 -17.04
C ALA A 407 82.31 -2.13 -17.94
#